data_AF-A0A935DN74-F1
#
_entry.id   AF-A0A935DN74-F1
#
_cell.length_a   1.000
_cell.length_b   1.000
_cell.length_c   1.000
_cell.angle_alpha   90.00
_cell.angle_beta   90.00
_cell.angle_gamma   90.00
#
_symmetry.space_group_name_H-M   'P 1'
#
loop_
_entity.id
_entity.type
_entity.pdbx_description
1 polymer ?
#
loop_
_entity_poly.entity_id
_entity_poly.type
_entity_poly.pdbx_seq_one_letter_code
_entity_poly.pdbx_strand_id
1 'polypeptide(L)'
;MIKSVHFTGFRSLKDVELRLGPMTVLVGPNATGKSTVLRGLEPSFVKQDVAEYWQRDRERPLLRRIVTDEGQESLTGHRGRRALAATASPYRRQHLHLDLEALRRPNQVQSVGALSVSGSNLANLIASLPRRVQAELATRFCRLVPVFSDVDVQPDPIAPGMHRVVLQDRWREEVWYEPVEVSDGSMLMLAFSVLPFQSRVGNILTIEEPEHGLHPYLLQQLVELLRGLASGLGGTKPIQVVIATHSAELLEHLRPDEVRFLSRNDDGSVLIEEAPVDDPQWKDVYDEYQRSLGSLWLSGNLGGVPGGAA
;
A
#
# COMPACT_ATOMS: atom_id res chain seq x y z
N MET A 1 6.52 0.66 15.77
CA MET A 1 6.52 0.54 14.30
C MET A 1 7.96 0.47 13.81
N ILE A 2 8.19 0.35 12.50
CA ILE A 2 9.51 0.59 11.93
C ILE A 2 9.75 2.10 11.87
N LYS A 3 10.85 2.57 12.44
CA LYS A 3 11.25 3.98 12.39
C LYS A 3 12.08 4.28 11.14
N SER A 4 13.04 3.41 10.84
CA SER A 4 13.82 3.50 9.60
C SER A 4 14.30 2.14 9.13
N VAL A 5 14.56 2.06 7.83
CA VAL A 5 15.22 0.93 7.17
C VAL A 5 16.39 1.44 6.34
N HIS A 6 17.54 0.80 6.49
CA HIS A 6 18.73 1.08 5.70
C HIS A 6 19.04 -0.14 4.82
N PHE A 7 19.11 0.07 3.52
CA PHE A 7 19.46 -0.95 2.52
C PHE A 7 20.86 -0.70 1.99
N THR A 8 21.67 -1.75 1.95
CA THR A 8 22.98 -1.72 1.27
C THR A 8 23.00 -2.83 0.22
N GLY A 9 23.25 -2.46 -1.03
CA GLY A 9 23.42 -3.38 -2.15
C GLY A 9 22.19 -4.22 -2.52
N PHE A 10 20.96 -3.74 -2.25
CA PHE A 10 19.72 -4.44 -2.57
C PHE A 10 19.09 -3.91 -3.87
N ARG A 11 19.17 -4.70 -4.95
CA ARG A 11 18.60 -4.39 -6.28
C ARG A 11 19.01 -3.00 -6.78
N SER A 12 18.12 -2.01 -6.75
CA SER A 12 18.39 -0.63 -7.14
C SER A 12 18.80 0.27 -5.95
N LEU A 13 18.74 -0.23 -4.72
CA LEU A 13 19.08 0.47 -3.49
C LEU A 13 20.54 0.16 -3.14
N LYS A 14 21.46 1.01 -3.62
CA LYS A 14 22.91 0.85 -3.44
C LYS A 14 23.33 1.07 -1.98
N ASP A 15 22.95 2.20 -1.41
CA ASP A 15 23.13 2.54 0.01
C ASP A 15 22.11 3.64 0.34
N VAL A 16 20.98 3.24 0.91
CA VAL A 16 19.78 4.09 1.02
C VAL A 16 19.14 3.92 2.38
N GLU A 17 18.94 5.04 3.09
CA GLU A 17 18.11 5.10 4.29
C GLU A 17 16.71 5.62 3.96
N LEU A 18 15.69 4.96 4.50
CA LEU A 18 14.30 5.36 4.41
C LEU A 18 13.74 5.48 5.82
N ARG A 19 13.30 6.68 6.21
CA ARG A 19 12.51 6.90 7.42
C ARG A 19 11.04 6.64 7.12
N LEU A 20 10.36 6.01 8.06
CA LEU A 20 8.96 5.61 7.94
C LEU A 20 8.14 6.26 9.07
N GLY A 21 7.01 6.85 8.71
CA GLY A 21 5.98 7.30 9.64
C GLY A 21 4.87 6.26 9.82
N PRO A 22 3.78 6.60 10.54
CA PRO A 22 2.59 5.76 10.60
C PRO A 22 2.00 5.48 9.21
N MET A 23 2.00 6.48 8.33
CA MET A 23 1.72 6.36 6.90
C MET A 23 2.88 6.98 6.12
N THR A 24 3.37 6.28 5.09
CA THR A 24 4.45 6.76 4.22
C THR A 24 4.13 6.44 2.77
N VAL A 25 4.28 7.43 1.90
CA VAL A 25 3.98 7.32 0.47
C VAL A 25 5.26 7.55 -0.32
N LEU A 26 5.66 6.55 -1.08
CA LEU A 26 6.79 6.57 -1.99
C LEU A 26 6.28 7.01 -3.36
N VAL A 27 6.76 8.14 -3.86
CA VAL A 27 6.38 8.69 -5.16
C VAL A 27 7.60 8.91 -6.04
N GLY A 28 7.45 8.76 -7.34
CA GLY A 28 8.54 8.98 -8.30
C GLY A 28 8.24 8.35 -9.65
N PRO A 29 9.11 8.50 -10.65
CA PRO A 29 8.91 7.97 -12.00
C PRO A 29 9.07 6.44 -12.03
N ASN A 30 8.86 5.86 -13.21
CA ASN A 30 9.14 4.44 -13.42
C ASN A 30 10.61 4.12 -13.15
N ALA A 31 10.85 2.91 -12.63
CA ALA A 31 12.20 2.40 -12.34
C ALA A 31 13.02 3.16 -11.27
N THR A 32 12.40 4.01 -10.43
CA THR A 32 13.10 4.65 -9.30
C THR A 32 13.10 3.85 -8.00
N GLY A 33 12.68 2.57 -8.06
CA GLY A 33 12.87 1.64 -6.94
C GLY A 33 11.75 1.61 -5.89
N LYS A 34 10.58 2.23 -6.13
CA LYS A 34 9.42 2.12 -5.22
C LYS A 34 9.04 0.67 -4.91
N SER A 35 8.80 -0.15 -5.94
CA SER A 35 8.49 -1.59 -5.76
C SER A 35 9.68 -2.35 -5.14
N THR A 36 10.91 -1.90 -5.39
CA THR A 36 12.11 -2.44 -4.72
C THR A 36 12.05 -2.16 -3.21
N VAL A 37 11.71 -0.94 -2.79
CA VAL A 37 11.55 -0.59 -1.37
C VAL A 37 10.47 -1.45 -0.73
N LEU A 38 9.27 -1.55 -1.34
CA LEU A 38 8.20 -2.40 -0.81
C LEU A 38 8.66 -3.86 -0.66
N ARG A 39 9.39 -4.40 -1.65
CA ARG A 39 9.96 -5.75 -1.57
C ARG A 39 11.04 -5.88 -0.50
N GLY A 40 11.81 -4.84 -0.24
CA GLY A 40 12.82 -4.80 0.82
C GLY A 40 12.21 -4.89 2.21
N LEU A 41 10.96 -4.47 2.37
CA LEU A 41 10.19 -4.63 3.60
C LEU A 41 9.66 -6.05 3.80
N GLU A 42 9.86 -6.97 2.87
CA GLU A 42 9.47 -8.37 3.04
C GLU A 42 10.18 -9.02 4.24
N PRO A 43 9.46 -9.61 5.22
CA PRO A 43 10.10 -10.31 6.34
C PRO A 43 11.13 -11.35 5.90
N SER A 44 10.85 -12.05 4.79
CA SER A 44 11.72 -13.05 4.15
C SER A 44 12.81 -12.47 3.23
N PHE A 45 13.43 -11.35 3.62
CA PHE A 45 14.43 -10.61 2.83
C PHE A 45 15.67 -11.42 2.40
N VAL A 46 16.01 -12.49 3.13
CA VAL A 46 17.21 -13.28 2.88
C VAL A 46 16.92 -14.38 1.86
N LYS A 47 16.83 -14.03 0.57
CA LYS A 47 16.84 -15.02 -0.52
C LYS A 47 18.21 -14.96 -1.22
N GLN A 48 18.78 -16.12 -1.56
CA GLN A 48 20.11 -16.20 -2.20
C GLN A 48 20.04 -15.99 -3.73
N ASP A 49 19.19 -15.07 -4.19
CA ASP A 49 19.04 -14.79 -5.61
C ASP A 49 20.04 -13.71 -6.05
N VAL A 50 20.81 -13.98 -7.11
CA VAL A 50 21.70 -12.98 -7.74
C VAL A 50 20.93 -11.71 -8.10
N ALA A 51 19.67 -11.84 -8.51
CA ALA A 51 18.83 -10.73 -8.91
C ALA A 51 18.53 -9.73 -7.77
N GLU A 52 18.81 -10.09 -6.52
CA GLU A 52 18.62 -9.21 -5.36
C GLU A 52 19.84 -8.35 -5.06
N TYR A 53 21.01 -8.67 -5.62
CA TYR A 53 22.23 -7.88 -5.43
C TYR A 53 22.24 -6.67 -6.34
N TRP A 54 22.76 -5.56 -5.83
CA TRP A 54 23.04 -4.37 -6.63
C TRP A 54 23.92 -4.75 -7.83
N GLN A 55 23.46 -4.39 -9.03
CA GLN A 55 24.10 -4.75 -10.31
C GLN A 55 24.38 -6.25 -10.46
N ARG A 56 23.63 -7.11 -9.74
CA ARG A 56 23.80 -8.58 -9.76
C ARG A 56 25.20 -9.03 -9.30
N ASP A 57 25.88 -8.18 -8.52
CA ASP A 57 27.24 -8.42 -8.04
C ASP A 57 27.22 -9.06 -6.64
N ARG A 58 27.47 -10.37 -6.58
CA ARG A 58 27.46 -11.16 -5.33
C ARG A 58 28.64 -10.88 -4.39
N GLU A 59 29.68 -10.19 -4.87
CA GLU A 59 30.80 -9.81 -4.01
C GLU A 59 30.45 -8.59 -3.14
N ARG A 60 29.42 -7.82 -3.55
CA ARG A 60 28.92 -6.70 -2.76
C ARG A 60 28.05 -7.18 -1.59
N PRO A 61 28.05 -6.43 -0.47
CA PRO A 61 27.14 -6.71 0.64
C PRO A 61 25.69 -6.50 0.20
N LEU A 62 24.80 -7.39 0.63
CA LEU A 62 23.35 -7.27 0.51
C LEU A 62 22.78 -7.21 1.92
N LEU A 63 22.49 -6.02 2.44
CA LEU A 63 22.11 -5.83 3.83
C LEU A 63 20.82 -5.04 3.94
N ARG A 64 20.06 -5.36 4.99
CA ARG A 64 18.95 -4.56 5.48
C ARG A 64 19.07 -4.42 6.98
N ARG A 65 19.18 -3.19 7.44
CA ARG A 65 19.12 -2.82 8.86
C ARG A 65 17.79 -2.14 9.14
N ILE A 66 17.05 -2.61 10.14
CA ILE A 66 15.76 -2.05 10.55
C ILE A 66 15.90 -1.53 11.97
N VAL A 67 15.42 -0.31 12.19
CA VAL A 67 15.32 0.31 13.52
C VAL A 67 13.86 0.51 13.83
N THR A 68 13.40 0.04 14.98
CA THR A 68 12.02 0.23 15.46
C THR A 68 11.90 1.44 16.39
N ASP A 69 10.68 1.90 16.64
CA ASP A 69 10.45 3.01 17.60
C ASP A 69 10.90 2.66 19.03
N GLU A 70 10.93 1.37 19.38
CA GLU A 70 11.41 0.86 20.67
C GLU A 70 12.94 0.78 20.75
N GLY A 71 13.65 1.23 19.71
CA GLY A 71 15.11 1.20 19.63
C GLY A 71 15.69 -0.18 19.31
N GLN A 72 14.85 -1.19 19.04
CA GLN A 72 15.34 -2.49 18.60
C GLN A 72 15.91 -2.38 17.18
N GLU A 73 17.13 -2.90 17.00
CA GLU A 73 17.79 -3.01 15.71
C GLU A 73 17.84 -4.45 15.22
N SER A 74 17.59 -4.66 13.94
CA SER A 74 17.72 -5.96 13.27
C SER A 74 18.54 -5.80 12.00
N LEU A 75 19.62 -6.56 11.86
CA LEU A 75 20.46 -6.61 10.66
C LEU A 75 20.31 -7.98 9.98
N THR A 76 19.80 -7.98 8.76
CA THR A 76 19.58 -9.19 7.96
C THR A 76 20.23 -9.07 6.59
N GLY A 77 20.81 -10.15 6.06
CA GLY A 77 21.37 -10.14 4.71
C GLY A 77 22.61 -11.02 4.53
N HIS A 78 23.47 -10.65 3.59
CA HIS A 78 24.68 -11.35 3.22
C HIS A 78 25.88 -10.38 3.16
N ARG A 79 27.03 -10.81 3.69
CA ARG A 79 28.34 -10.22 3.40
C ARG A 79 29.15 -11.23 2.60
N GLY A 80 29.30 -10.99 1.30
CA GLY A 80 29.78 -12.00 0.35
C GLY A 80 28.90 -13.25 0.42
N ARG A 81 29.51 -14.43 0.60
CA ARG A 81 28.78 -15.72 0.70
C ARG A 81 28.19 -16.01 2.09
N ARG A 82 28.49 -15.21 3.11
CA ARG A 82 28.07 -15.48 4.49
C ARG A 82 26.74 -14.79 4.79
N ALA A 83 25.74 -15.59 5.16
CA ALA A 83 24.49 -15.06 5.71
C ALA A 83 24.72 -14.47 7.11
N LEU A 84 24.19 -13.28 7.34
CA LEU A 84 24.04 -12.71 8.67
C LEU A 84 22.74 -13.25 9.27
N ALA A 85 22.82 -13.73 10.51
CA ALA A 85 21.77 -14.47 11.19
C ALA A 85 20.40 -13.79 11.02
N ALA A 86 19.42 -14.57 10.56
CA ALA A 86 18.04 -14.13 10.47
C ALA A 86 17.45 -14.07 11.89
N THR A 87 17.57 -12.93 12.56
CA THR A 87 16.62 -12.60 13.63
C THR A 87 15.21 -12.66 13.04
N ALA A 88 14.27 -13.25 13.78
CA ALA A 88 12.88 -13.23 13.38
C ALA A 88 12.46 -11.77 13.07
N SER A 89 11.77 -11.56 11.95
CA SER A 89 11.33 -10.21 11.56
C SER A 89 10.56 -9.57 12.70
N PRO A 90 10.87 -8.32 13.11
CA PRO A 90 10.18 -7.64 14.21
C PRO A 90 8.72 -7.27 13.86
N TYR A 91 8.30 -7.58 12.64
CA TYR A 91 6.98 -7.28 12.12
C TYR A 91 6.48 -8.39 11.18
N ARG A 92 5.16 -8.42 10.99
CA ARG A 92 4.44 -9.17 9.98
C ARG A 92 3.91 -8.21 8.94
N ARG A 93 4.11 -8.54 7.66
CA ARG A 93 3.70 -7.72 6.52
C ARG A 93 2.48 -8.30 5.84
N GLN A 94 1.52 -7.43 5.51
CA GLN A 94 0.53 -7.68 4.47
C GLN A 94 0.89 -6.82 3.26
N HIS A 95 0.92 -7.41 2.07
CA HIS A 95 1.16 -6.68 0.83
C HIS A 95 -0.07 -6.79 -0.07
N LEU A 96 -0.52 -5.65 -0.57
CA LEU A 96 -1.62 -5.55 -1.52
C LEU A 96 -1.11 -4.93 -2.83
N HIS A 97 -1.52 -5.56 -3.92
CA HIS A 97 -1.44 -5.08 -5.29
C HIS A 97 -2.71 -5.60 -5.94
N LEU A 98 -3.81 -4.87 -5.73
CA LEU A 98 -5.15 -5.34 -6.04
C LEU A 98 -5.33 -5.44 -7.55
N ASP A 99 -6.01 -6.50 -7.98
CA ASP A 99 -6.34 -6.74 -9.38
C ASP A 99 -7.86 -6.71 -9.55
N LEU A 100 -8.34 -5.81 -10.40
CA LEU A 100 -9.77 -5.54 -10.58
C LEU A 100 -10.54 -6.76 -11.09
N GLU A 101 -9.93 -7.55 -11.97
CA GLU A 101 -10.54 -8.78 -12.47
C GLU A 101 -10.64 -9.82 -11.33
N ALA A 102 -9.57 -10.00 -10.56
CA ALA A 102 -9.52 -10.91 -9.44
C ALA A 102 -10.55 -10.56 -8.35
N LEU A 103 -10.75 -9.27 -8.04
CA LEU A 103 -11.74 -8.81 -7.07
C LEU A 103 -13.17 -9.21 -7.43
N ARG A 104 -13.47 -9.36 -8.73
CA ARG A 104 -14.81 -9.69 -9.24
C ARG A 104 -15.07 -11.19 -9.35
N ARG A 105 -14.03 -12.02 -9.29
CA ARG A 105 -14.16 -13.47 -9.53
C ARG A 105 -14.89 -14.14 -8.37
N PRO A 106 -15.80 -15.10 -8.67
CA PRO A 106 -16.38 -15.94 -7.64
C PRO A 106 -15.28 -16.82 -7.01
N ASN A 107 -15.51 -17.24 -5.77
CA ASN A 107 -14.58 -18.07 -5.02
C ASN A 107 -15.23 -19.37 -4.59
N GLN A 108 -14.43 -20.43 -4.51
CA GLN A 108 -14.83 -21.61 -3.77
C GLN A 108 -14.94 -21.23 -2.29
N VAL A 109 -16.04 -21.62 -1.64
CA VAL A 109 -16.32 -21.25 -0.25
C VAL A 109 -15.22 -21.75 0.67
N GLN A 110 -14.49 -20.80 1.27
CA GLN A 110 -13.40 -21.09 2.17
C GLN A 110 -13.29 -20.01 3.25
N SER A 111 -13.03 -20.41 4.49
CA SER A 111 -12.74 -19.46 5.56
C SER A 111 -11.33 -18.89 5.43
N VAL A 112 -11.22 -17.56 5.41
CA VAL A 112 -9.97 -16.81 5.31
C VAL A 112 -9.95 -15.67 6.33
N GLY A 113 -8.76 -15.31 6.82
CA GLY A 113 -8.59 -14.27 7.85
C GLY A 113 -7.98 -12.96 7.34
N ALA A 114 -7.58 -12.91 6.07
CA ALA A 114 -6.94 -11.75 5.46
C ALA A 114 -7.18 -11.69 3.94
N LEU A 115 -7.14 -10.48 3.40
CA LEU A 115 -7.24 -10.25 1.96
C LEU A 115 -5.94 -10.71 1.28
N SER A 116 -6.06 -11.42 0.15
CA SER A 116 -4.93 -11.86 -0.66
C SER A 116 -4.25 -10.67 -1.34
N VAL A 117 -3.05 -10.87 -1.89
CA VAL A 117 -2.28 -9.80 -2.55
C VAL A 117 -3.10 -9.10 -3.63
N SER A 118 -3.79 -9.88 -4.48
CA SER A 118 -4.63 -9.37 -5.56
C SER A 118 -6.07 -9.06 -5.15
N GLY A 119 -6.46 -9.37 -3.91
CA GLY A 119 -7.86 -9.29 -3.47
C GLY A 119 -8.77 -10.40 -4.02
N SER A 120 -8.21 -11.40 -4.70
CA SER A 120 -8.95 -12.52 -5.30
C SER A 120 -9.89 -13.27 -4.36
N ASN A 121 -9.70 -13.17 -3.04
CA ASN A 121 -10.49 -13.85 -2.02
C ASN A 121 -11.47 -12.92 -1.30
N LEU A 122 -11.84 -11.77 -1.88
CA LEU A 122 -12.71 -10.77 -1.25
C LEU A 122 -14.03 -11.38 -0.75
N ALA A 123 -14.72 -12.17 -1.58
CA ALA A 123 -15.97 -12.84 -1.20
C ALA A 123 -15.76 -13.79 -0.02
N ASN A 124 -14.70 -14.60 -0.05
CA ASN A 124 -14.33 -15.48 1.06
C ASN A 124 -14.05 -14.71 2.35
N LEU A 125 -13.37 -13.56 2.26
CA LEU A 125 -13.06 -12.75 3.44
C LEU A 125 -14.32 -12.17 4.06
N ILE A 126 -15.19 -11.53 3.26
CA ILE A 126 -16.45 -10.96 3.74
C ILE A 126 -17.32 -12.05 4.38
N ALA A 127 -17.47 -13.20 3.71
CA ALA A 127 -18.22 -14.34 4.23
C ALA A 127 -17.63 -14.93 5.52
N SER A 128 -16.32 -14.77 5.76
CA SER A 128 -15.65 -15.21 6.98
C SER A 128 -15.85 -14.27 8.18
N LEU A 129 -16.33 -13.05 7.96
CA LEU A 129 -16.60 -12.09 9.02
C LEU A 129 -17.88 -12.47 9.78
N PRO A 130 -17.98 -12.20 11.10
CA PRO A 130 -19.23 -12.31 11.82
C PRO A 130 -20.33 -11.43 11.19
N ARG A 131 -21.60 -11.86 11.21
CA ARG A 131 -22.71 -11.11 10.58
C ARG A 131 -22.83 -9.66 11.05
N ARG A 132 -22.59 -9.39 12.33
CA ARG A 132 -22.53 -8.02 12.88
C ARG A 132 -21.44 -7.17 12.21
N VAL A 133 -20.28 -7.76 11.93
CA VAL A 133 -19.15 -7.09 11.29
C VAL A 133 -19.40 -6.92 9.78
N GLN A 134 -20.08 -7.86 9.14
CA GLN A 134 -20.53 -7.70 7.75
C GLN A 134 -21.48 -6.51 7.61
N ALA A 135 -22.48 -6.38 8.49
CA ALA A 135 -23.38 -5.23 8.50
C ALA A 135 -22.65 -3.89 8.76
N GLU A 136 -21.64 -3.90 9.63
CA GLU A 136 -20.80 -2.73 9.87
C GLU A 136 -19.94 -2.36 8.64
N LEU A 137 -19.35 -3.36 7.98
CA LEU A 137 -18.62 -3.21 6.72
C LEU A 137 -19.53 -2.58 5.65
N ALA A 138 -20.72 -3.15 5.42
CA ALA A 138 -21.68 -2.65 4.45
C ALA A 138 -22.07 -1.20 4.77
N THR A 139 -22.40 -0.91 6.03
CA THR A 139 -22.72 0.45 6.49
C THR A 139 -21.59 1.44 6.19
N ARG A 140 -20.32 1.06 6.44
CA ARG A 140 -19.17 1.93 6.18
C ARG A 140 -18.95 2.10 4.68
N PHE A 141 -18.97 1.02 3.91
CA PHE A 141 -18.78 1.05 2.47
C PHE A 141 -19.85 1.90 1.76
N CYS A 142 -21.14 1.71 2.09
CA CYS A 142 -22.25 2.45 1.48
C CYS A 142 -22.24 3.94 1.82
N ARG A 143 -21.54 4.38 2.88
CA ARG A 143 -21.29 5.81 3.13
C ARG A 143 -20.26 6.38 2.15
N LEU A 144 -19.27 5.59 1.76
CA LEU A 144 -18.22 5.98 0.81
C LEU A 144 -18.74 5.93 -0.64
N VAL A 145 -19.61 4.95 -0.93
CA VAL A 145 -20.16 4.72 -2.27
C VAL A 145 -21.70 4.75 -2.20
N PRO A 146 -22.31 5.95 -2.15
CA PRO A 146 -23.71 6.17 -1.78
C PRO A 146 -24.75 5.80 -2.85
N VAL A 147 -24.36 4.98 -3.84
CA VAL A 147 -25.26 4.36 -4.82
C VAL A 147 -25.75 2.98 -4.36
N PHE A 148 -25.10 2.39 -3.35
CA PHE A 148 -25.47 1.09 -2.79
C PHE A 148 -26.07 1.24 -1.38
N SER A 149 -26.98 0.33 -1.01
CA SER A 149 -27.58 0.25 0.34
C SER A 149 -26.99 -0.86 1.20
N ASP A 150 -26.52 -1.95 0.59
CA ASP A 150 -25.96 -3.11 1.30
C ASP A 150 -24.90 -3.85 0.47
N VAL A 151 -24.13 -4.71 1.13
CA VAL A 151 -23.15 -5.62 0.53
C VAL A 151 -23.32 -7.00 1.14
N ASP A 152 -23.50 -8.02 0.30
CA ASP A 152 -23.62 -9.41 0.75
C ASP A 152 -22.75 -10.35 -0.09
N VAL A 153 -22.61 -11.59 0.38
CA VAL A 153 -21.96 -12.67 -0.37
C VAL A 153 -22.99 -13.76 -0.65
N GLN A 154 -23.26 -14.00 -1.93
CA GLN A 154 -24.28 -14.93 -2.38
C GLN A 154 -23.71 -16.07 -3.24
N PRO A 155 -24.34 -17.26 -3.23
CA PRO A 155 -23.96 -18.37 -4.11
C PRO A 155 -23.96 -17.96 -5.58
N ASP A 156 -22.95 -18.38 -6.33
CA ASP A 156 -22.86 -18.12 -7.76
C ASP A 156 -23.93 -18.91 -8.54
N PRO A 157 -24.73 -18.25 -9.40
CA PRO A 157 -25.84 -18.90 -10.11
C PRO A 157 -25.36 -19.85 -11.22
N ILE A 158 -24.12 -19.69 -11.70
CA ILE A 158 -23.58 -20.42 -12.85
C ILE A 158 -22.57 -21.49 -12.38
N ALA A 159 -21.86 -21.24 -11.28
CA ALA A 159 -20.81 -22.12 -10.75
C ALA A 159 -21.18 -22.68 -9.37
N PRO A 160 -21.81 -23.88 -9.28
CA PRO A 160 -22.19 -24.50 -8.02
C PRO A 160 -21.02 -24.65 -7.04
N GLY A 161 -21.27 -24.33 -5.77
CA GLY A 161 -20.25 -24.38 -4.70
C GLY A 161 -19.31 -23.16 -4.67
N MET A 162 -19.50 -22.22 -5.59
CA MET A 162 -18.83 -20.92 -5.57
C MET A 162 -19.78 -19.84 -5.02
N HIS A 163 -19.21 -18.74 -4.54
CA HIS A 163 -19.94 -17.55 -4.12
C HIS A 163 -19.24 -16.28 -4.60
N ARG A 164 -19.96 -15.17 -4.60
CA ARG A 164 -19.43 -13.85 -5.02
C ARG A 164 -20.04 -12.75 -4.18
N VAL A 165 -19.39 -11.61 -4.19
CA VAL A 165 -19.94 -10.38 -3.59
C VAL A 165 -21.06 -9.86 -4.49
N VAL A 166 -22.16 -9.38 -3.91
CA VAL A 166 -23.19 -8.62 -4.61
C VAL A 166 -23.50 -7.34 -3.85
N LEU A 167 -23.92 -6.30 -4.56
CA LEU A 167 -24.17 -4.99 -3.98
C LEU A 167 -25.62 -4.58 -4.25
N GLN A 168 -26.36 -4.22 -3.20
CA GLN A 168 -27.76 -3.85 -3.31
C GLN A 168 -27.92 -2.40 -3.77
N ASP A 169 -28.83 -2.14 -4.71
CA ASP A 169 -29.16 -0.79 -5.13
C ASP A 169 -29.73 0.04 -3.97
N ARG A 170 -29.38 1.32 -3.89
CA ARG A 170 -29.85 2.20 -2.81
C ARG A 170 -31.34 2.52 -2.88
N TRP A 171 -31.91 2.58 -4.08
CA TRP A 171 -33.27 3.07 -4.32
C TRP A 171 -34.27 1.94 -4.56
N ARG A 172 -33.80 0.71 -4.83
CA ARG A 172 -34.62 -0.48 -5.03
C ARG A 172 -34.07 -1.71 -4.29
N GLU A 173 -34.77 -2.10 -3.23
CA GLU A 173 -34.39 -3.24 -2.37
C GLU A 173 -34.31 -4.60 -3.12
N GLU A 174 -35.05 -4.76 -4.21
CA GLU A 174 -35.06 -6.00 -4.99
C GLU A 174 -33.85 -6.14 -5.94
N VAL A 175 -33.13 -5.04 -6.19
CA VAL A 175 -32.07 -4.99 -7.21
C VAL A 175 -30.72 -5.21 -6.55
N TRP A 176 -30.01 -6.23 -7.04
CA TRP A 176 -28.65 -6.56 -6.65
C TRP A 176 -27.77 -6.58 -7.89
N TYR A 177 -26.65 -5.86 -7.83
CA TYR A 177 -25.67 -5.81 -8.89
C TYR A 177 -24.64 -6.91 -8.73
N GLU A 178 -24.35 -7.56 -9.84
CA GLU A 178 -23.26 -8.53 -9.97
C GLU A 178 -21.91 -7.83 -9.90
N PRO A 179 -20.83 -8.53 -9.47
CA PRO A 179 -19.50 -7.95 -9.44
C PRO A 179 -19.10 -7.27 -10.73
N VAL A 180 -19.50 -7.79 -11.89
CA VAL A 180 -19.17 -7.28 -13.24
C VAL A 180 -19.92 -6.00 -13.62
N GLU A 181 -21.03 -5.69 -12.95
CA GLU A 181 -21.85 -4.49 -13.20
C GLU A 181 -21.41 -3.28 -12.36
N VAL A 182 -20.64 -3.55 -11.31
CA VAL A 182 -20.15 -2.52 -10.37
C VAL A 182 -18.94 -1.78 -10.96
N SER A 183 -18.75 -0.50 -10.67
CA SER A 183 -17.58 0.24 -11.15
C SER A 183 -16.28 -0.22 -10.47
N ASP A 184 -15.14 -0.09 -11.17
CA ASP A 184 -13.82 -0.47 -10.64
C ASP A 184 -13.52 0.20 -9.30
N GLY A 185 -13.75 1.50 -9.22
CA GLY A 185 -13.53 2.25 -7.99
C GLY A 185 -14.39 1.78 -6.83
N SER A 186 -15.61 1.29 -7.07
CA SER A 186 -16.46 0.73 -6.02
C SER A 186 -15.93 -0.61 -5.51
N MET A 187 -15.46 -1.49 -6.40
CA MET A 187 -14.84 -2.77 -6.02
C MET A 187 -13.55 -2.55 -5.21
N LEU A 188 -12.71 -1.58 -5.63
CA LEU A 188 -11.52 -1.20 -4.87
C LEU A 188 -11.87 -0.64 -3.50
N MET A 189 -12.83 0.28 -3.41
CA MET A 189 -13.26 0.84 -2.12
C MET A 189 -13.84 -0.24 -1.19
N LEU A 190 -14.55 -1.24 -1.73
CA LEU A 190 -14.99 -2.38 -0.93
C LEU A 190 -13.79 -3.20 -0.42
N ALA A 191 -12.81 -3.48 -1.28
CA ALA A 191 -11.59 -4.21 -0.93
C ALA A 191 -10.74 -3.47 0.13
N PHE A 192 -10.71 -2.13 0.11
CA PHE A 192 -10.05 -1.36 1.18
C PHE A 192 -10.91 -1.28 2.45
N SER A 193 -12.24 -1.29 2.32
CA SER A 193 -13.17 -1.24 3.46
C SER A 193 -13.12 -2.48 4.34
N VAL A 194 -12.66 -3.63 3.83
CA VAL A 194 -12.52 -4.86 4.63
C VAL A 194 -11.29 -4.86 5.54
N LEU A 195 -10.28 -4.03 5.27
CA LEU A 195 -8.99 -4.07 5.96
C LEU A 195 -9.08 -3.93 7.49
N PRO A 196 -9.92 -3.02 8.06
CA PRO A 196 -10.05 -2.89 9.51
C PRO A 196 -10.63 -4.13 10.22
N PHE A 197 -11.27 -5.04 9.47
CA PHE A 197 -12.03 -6.16 10.02
C PHE A 197 -11.28 -7.51 9.93
N GLN A 198 -10.07 -7.51 9.39
CA GLN A 198 -9.27 -8.72 9.24
C GLN A 198 -8.79 -9.27 10.60
N SER A 199 -8.82 -10.60 10.78
CA SER A 199 -8.45 -11.28 12.03
C SER A 199 -6.95 -11.62 12.14
N ARG A 200 -6.21 -11.56 11.02
CA ARG A 200 -4.75 -11.80 10.97
C ARG A 200 -4.03 -10.64 10.28
N VAL A 201 -4.05 -9.47 10.90
CA VAL A 201 -3.36 -8.29 10.35
C VAL A 201 -1.86 -8.36 10.66
N GLY A 202 -1.06 -8.06 9.64
CA GLY A 202 0.31 -7.62 9.86
C GLY A 202 0.31 -6.29 10.62
N ASN A 203 1.43 -5.95 11.26
CA ASN A 203 1.65 -4.61 11.82
C ASN A 203 2.26 -3.64 10.78
N ILE A 204 2.51 -4.11 9.55
CA ILE A 204 2.77 -3.27 8.38
C ILE A 204 1.92 -3.70 7.18
N LEU A 205 1.31 -2.72 6.52
CA LEU A 205 0.55 -2.84 5.28
C LEU A 205 1.31 -2.11 4.17
N THR A 206 1.73 -2.83 3.14
CA THR A 206 2.35 -2.23 1.96
C THR A 206 1.40 -2.31 0.77
N ILE A 207 1.15 -1.19 0.08
CA ILE A 207 0.21 -1.13 -1.04
C ILE A 207 0.91 -0.57 -2.27
N GLU A 208 0.70 -1.20 -3.42
CA GLU A 208 1.19 -0.74 -4.72
C GLU A 208 0.01 -0.21 -5.54
N GLU A 209 0.15 1.01 -6.07
CA GLU A 209 -0.80 1.69 -6.95
C GLU A 209 -2.27 1.64 -6.47
N PRO A 210 -2.57 2.01 -5.21
CA PRO A 210 -3.94 1.92 -4.68
C PRO A 210 -4.95 2.80 -5.41
N GLU A 211 -4.49 3.82 -6.15
CA GLU A 211 -5.30 4.76 -6.92
C GLU A 211 -5.79 4.22 -8.27
N HIS A 212 -5.18 3.15 -8.80
CA HIS A 212 -5.44 2.71 -10.16
C HIS A 212 -6.88 2.22 -10.31
N GLY A 213 -7.71 2.97 -11.05
CA GLY A 213 -9.14 2.66 -11.25
C GLY A 213 -10.09 3.39 -10.28
N LEU A 214 -9.57 4.25 -9.40
CA LEU A 214 -10.39 5.11 -8.55
C LEU A 214 -10.70 6.44 -9.23
N HIS A 215 -11.96 6.87 -9.13
CA HIS A 215 -12.35 8.23 -9.49
C HIS A 215 -11.72 9.23 -8.49
N PRO A 216 -11.32 10.45 -8.89
CA PRO A 216 -10.66 11.43 -8.02
C PRO A 216 -11.37 11.67 -6.68
N TYR A 217 -12.71 11.71 -6.68
CA TYR A 217 -13.52 11.84 -5.46
C TYR A 217 -13.24 10.76 -4.39
N LEU A 218 -12.91 9.52 -4.80
CA LEU A 218 -12.66 8.41 -3.89
C LEU A 218 -11.21 8.39 -3.39
N LEU A 219 -10.28 9.12 -4.02
CA LEU A 219 -8.87 9.16 -3.60
C LEU A 219 -8.73 9.75 -2.20
N GLN A 220 -9.44 10.84 -1.91
CA GLN A 220 -9.47 11.41 -0.56
C GLN A 220 -9.98 10.39 0.47
N GLN A 221 -11.08 9.69 0.15
CA GLN A 221 -11.69 8.71 1.03
C GLN A 221 -10.78 7.52 1.30
N LEU A 222 -10.06 7.05 0.28
CA LEU A 222 -9.03 6.03 0.41
C LEU A 222 -7.92 6.50 1.36
N VAL A 223 -7.38 7.70 1.16
CA VAL A 223 -6.30 8.24 2.00
C VAL A 223 -6.77 8.38 3.45
N GLU A 224 -7.98 8.86 3.69
CA GLU A 224 -8.58 8.96 5.03
C GLU A 224 -8.73 7.59 5.71
N LEU A 225 -9.18 6.58 4.96
CA LEU A 225 -9.27 5.19 5.45
C LEU A 225 -7.88 4.66 5.85
N LEU A 226 -6.89 4.80 4.97
CA LEU A 226 -5.52 4.31 5.21
C LEU A 226 -4.85 5.04 6.39
N ARG A 227 -5.05 6.36 6.49
CA ARG A 227 -4.60 7.16 7.65
C ARG A 227 -5.33 6.76 8.94
N GLY A 228 -6.60 6.38 8.84
CA GLY A 228 -7.36 5.74 9.92
C GLY A 228 -6.70 4.45 10.39
N LEU A 229 -6.34 3.54 9.47
CA LEU A 229 -5.63 2.30 9.82
C LEU A 229 -4.28 2.60 10.51
N ALA A 230 -3.55 3.62 10.01
CA ALA A 230 -2.29 4.08 10.57
C ALA A 230 -2.40 4.66 11.98
N SER A 231 -3.59 5.09 12.39
CA SER A 231 -3.86 5.68 13.71
C SER A 231 -4.68 4.77 14.65
N GLY A 232 -5.12 3.60 14.20
CA GLY A 232 -5.91 2.65 15.01
C GLY A 232 -7.43 2.82 14.89
N LEU A 233 -7.93 2.93 13.65
CA LEU A 233 -9.36 3.07 13.32
C LEU A 233 -10.24 2.07 14.09
N GLY A 234 -11.30 2.56 14.73
CA GLY A 234 -12.27 1.72 15.44
C GLY A 234 -11.72 1.04 16.69
N GLY A 235 -10.67 1.60 17.32
CA GLY A 235 -10.03 1.03 18.50
C GLY A 235 -9.12 -0.16 18.21
N THR A 236 -8.81 -0.39 16.93
CA THR A 236 -7.84 -1.41 16.50
C THR A 236 -6.42 -0.95 16.80
N LYS A 237 -5.47 -1.89 16.88
CA LYS A 237 -4.05 -1.53 16.97
C LYS A 237 -3.62 -0.81 15.68
N PRO A 238 -2.92 0.33 15.77
CA PRO A 238 -2.36 0.99 14.60
C PRO A 238 -1.53 0.04 13.73
N ILE A 239 -1.69 0.14 12.41
CA ILE A 239 -0.92 -0.62 11.41
C ILE A 239 -0.08 0.37 10.61
N GLN A 240 1.23 0.14 10.48
CA GLN A 240 2.06 1.03 9.65
C GLN A 240 1.69 0.86 8.17
N VAL A 241 1.43 1.94 7.45
CA VAL A 241 1.03 1.90 6.04
C VAL A 241 2.16 2.46 5.16
N VAL A 242 2.57 1.71 4.15
CA VAL A 242 3.58 2.16 3.16
C VAL A 242 3.02 1.98 1.75
N ILE A 243 2.92 3.06 0.99
CA ILE A 243 2.28 3.09 -0.33
C ILE A 243 3.35 3.38 -1.38
N ALA A 244 3.31 2.70 -2.51
CA ALA A 244 4.03 3.08 -3.73
C ALA A 244 3.02 3.59 -4.75
N THR A 245 3.25 4.78 -5.30
CA THR A 245 2.36 5.44 -6.26
C THR A 245 3.16 6.18 -7.32
N HIS A 246 2.52 6.43 -8.46
CA HIS A 246 2.99 7.31 -9.52
C HIS A 246 2.05 8.52 -9.72
N SER A 247 1.00 8.62 -8.91
CA SER A 247 -0.11 9.54 -9.13
C SER A 247 0.11 10.86 -8.41
N ALA A 248 0.21 11.93 -9.21
CA ALA A 248 0.15 13.29 -8.71
C ALA A 248 -1.23 13.58 -8.07
N GLU A 249 -2.30 12.95 -8.55
CA GLU A 249 -3.65 13.12 -7.98
C GLU A 249 -3.73 12.60 -6.55
N LEU A 250 -3.07 11.46 -6.26
CA LEU A 250 -3.02 10.94 -4.89
C LEU A 250 -2.27 11.91 -3.96
N LEU A 251 -1.22 12.59 -4.45
CA LEU A 251 -0.43 13.54 -3.66
C LEU A 251 -1.27 14.74 -3.16
N GLU A 252 -2.33 15.12 -3.85
CA GLU A 252 -3.22 16.22 -3.44
C GLU A 252 -3.93 15.98 -2.11
N HIS A 253 -3.97 14.72 -1.64
CA HIS A 253 -4.64 14.33 -0.40
C HIS A 253 -3.66 13.99 0.73
N LEU A 254 -2.35 14.09 0.48
CA LEU A 254 -1.30 13.73 1.42
C LEU A 254 -0.76 14.94 2.15
N ARG A 255 -0.20 14.71 3.34
CA ARG A 255 0.63 15.72 4.00
C ARG A 255 2.09 15.59 3.54
N PRO A 256 2.85 16.69 3.47
CA PRO A 256 4.25 16.64 3.02
C PRO A 256 5.13 15.67 3.84
N ASP A 257 4.90 15.57 5.16
CA ASP A 257 5.62 14.64 6.06
C ASP A 257 5.39 13.15 5.72
N GLU A 258 4.28 12.84 5.06
CA GLU A 258 3.92 11.48 4.64
C GLU A 258 4.67 11.06 3.37
N VAL A 259 5.28 11.98 2.60
CA VAL A 259 5.78 11.69 1.25
C VAL A 259 7.30 11.49 1.22
N ARG A 260 7.76 10.56 0.40
CA ARG A 260 9.16 10.32 0.04
C ARG A 260 9.31 10.32 -1.47
N PHE A 261 10.13 11.22 -1.99
CA PHE A 261 10.38 11.39 -3.42
C PHE A 261 11.55 10.50 -3.84
N LEU A 262 11.31 9.63 -4.81
CA LEU A 262 12.29 8.68 -5.33
C LEU A 262 12.75 9.08 -6.72
N SER A 263 14.05 9.34 -6.84
CA SER A 263 14.74 9.62 -8.09
C SER A 263 15.84 8.59 -8.36
N ARG A 264 16.44 8.63 -9.54
CA ARG A 264 17.50 7.72 -9.93
C ARG A 264 18.68 8.52 -10.49
N ASN A 265 19.86 8.29 -9.90
CA ASN A 265 21.12 8.89 -10.34
C ASN A 265 21.63 8.26 -11.63
N ASP A 266 22.61 8.91 -12.27
CA ASP A 266 23.25 8.43 -13.50
C ASP A 266 23.99 7.10 -13.32
N ASP A 267 24.53 6.83 -12.13
CA ASP A 267 25.12 5.53 -11.78
C ASP A 267 24.06 4.43 -11.55
N GLY A 268 22.79 4.79 -11.70
CA GLY A 268 21.60 3.96 -11.54
C GLY A 268 21.13 3.82 -10.09
N SER A 269 21.81 4.43 -9.11
CA SER A 269 21.44 4.34 -7.70
C SER A 269 20.17 5.12 -7.42
N VAL A 270 19.37 4.66 -6.47
CA VAL A 270 18.16 5.35 -6.04
C VAL A 270 18.52 6.38 -4.98
N LEU A 271 17.94 7.57 -5.11
CA LEU A 271 17.92 8.60 -4.07
C LEU A 271 16.50 8.70 -3.51
N ILE A 272 16.38 8.86 -2.20
CA ILE A 272 15.11 9.07 -1.49
C ILE A 272 15.20 10.40 -0.75
N GLU A 273 14.32 11.32 -1.09
CA GLU A 273 14.26 12.66 -0.50
C GLU A 273 12.95 12.81 0.28
N GLU A 274 12.98 13.57 1.37
CA GLU A 274 11.80 13.93 2.13
C GLU A 274 11.39 15.35 1.79
N ALA A 275 10.10 15.68 1.90
CA ALA A 275 9.69 17.07 1.83
C ALA A 275 10.40 17.85 2.96
N PRO A 276 11.12 18.95 2.65
CA PRO A 276 11.82 19.74 3.66
C PRO A 276 10.83 20.65 4.40
N VAL A 277 9.92 20.05 5.15
CA VAL A 277 8.81 20.72 5.86
C VAL A 277 9.27 21.71 6.94
N ASP A 278 10.51 21.61 7.37
CA ASP A 278 11.12 22.50 8.36
C ASP A 278 11.80 23.72 7.71
N ASP A 279 12.00 23.71 6.40
CA ASP A 279 12.61 24.81 5.64
C ASP A 279 11.57 25.92 5.36
N PRO A 280 11.78 27.16 5.86
CA PRO A 280 10.88 28.27 5.57
C PRO A 280 10.75 28.59 4.08
N GLN A 281 11.83 28.49 3.30
CA GLN A 281 11.79 28.78 1.85
C GLN A 281 10.93 27.76 1.13
N TRP A 282 10.97 26.50 1.57
CA TRP A 282 10.11 25.46 1.01
C TRP A 282 8.64 25.73 1.30
N LYS A 283 8.30 26.24 2.50
CA LYS A 283 6.91 26.60 2.83
C LYS A 283 6.39 27.71 1.93
N ASP A 284 7.21 28.72 1.66
CA ASP A 284 6.85 29.82 0.75
C ASP A 284 6.54 29.29 -0.65
N VAL A 285 7.38 28.39 -1.18
CA VAL A 285 7.15 27.72 -2.47
C VAL A 285 5.90 26.84 -2.41
N TYR A 286 5.70 26.07 -1.34
CA TYR A 286 4.51 25.23 -1.19
C TYR A 286 3.22 26.06 -1.16
N ASP A 287 3.23 27.22 -0.52
CA ASP A 287 2.11 28.17 -0.53
C ASP A 287 1.90 28.81 -1.91
N GLU A 288 2.97 29.11 -2.67
CA GLU A 288 2.89 29.59 -4.07
C GLU A 288 2.17 28.59 -4.99
N TYR A 289 2.42 27.29 -4.79
CA TYR A 289 1.75 26.20 -5.48
C TYR A 289 0.39 25.83 -4.86
N GLN A 290 -0.25 26.75 -4.11
CA GLN A 290 -1.56 26.57 -3.48
C GLN A 290 -1.64 25.32 -2.59
N ARG A 291 -0.51 24.92 -1.98
CA ARG A 291 -0.38 23.71 -1.17
C ARG A 291 -0.64 22.40 -1.92
N SER A 292 -0.47 22.41 -3.23
CA SER A 292 -0.58 21.23 -4.08
C SER A 292 0.77 20.51 -4.16
N LEU A 293 0.86 19.35 -3.51
CA LEU A 293 2.05 18.49 -3.60
C LEU A 293 2.23 17.88 -4.99
N GLY A 294 1.13 17.57 -5.69
CA GLY A 294 1.20 17.06 -7.06
C GLY A 294 1.75 18.10 -8.02
N SER A 295 1.27 19.34 -7.98
CA SER A 295 1.81 20.42 -8.82
C SER A 295 3.27 20.72 -8.51
N LEU A 296 3.63 20.77 -7.22
CA LEU A 296 5.00 21.02 -6.79
C LEU A 296 5.95 19.86 -7.14
N TRP A 297 5.45 18.64 -7.13
CA TRP A 297 6.20 17.48 -7.62
C TRP A 297 6.40 17.57 -9.12
N LEU A 298 5.35 17.82 -9.91
CA LEU A 298 5.45 17.91 -11.37
C LEU A 298 6.32 19.09 -11.86
N SER A 299 6.56 20.12 -11.03
CA SER A 299 7.39 21.26 -11.41
C SER A 299 8.90 20.99 -11.39
N GLY A 300 9.36 19.90 -10.76
CA GLY A 300 10.79 19.62 -10.57
C GLY A 300 11.32 19.91 -9.18
N ASN A 301 10.62 20.73 -8.40
CA ASN A 301 11.14 21.32 -7.16
C ASN A 301 11.29 20.34 -5.98
N LEU A 302 10.68 19.14 -6.06
CA LEU A 302 10.76 18.09 -5.03
C LEU A 302 11.63 16.90 -5.43
N GLY A 303 12.27 16.94 -6.61
CA GLY A 303 12.98 15.80 -7.17
C GLY A 303 12.05 14.67 -7.64
N GLY A 304 12.62 13.68 -8.33
CA GLY A 304 11.87 12.49 -8.75
C GLY A 304 10.74 12.75 -9.76
N VAL A 305 10.91 13.70 -10.68
CA VAL A 305 9.89 14.01 -11.71
C VAL A 305 10.10 13.17 -12.97
N PRO A 306 9.04 12.68 -13.64
CA PRO A 306 9.18 11.97 -14.90
C PRO A 306 9.77 12.88 -15.99
N GLY A 307 10.96 12.54 -16.51
CA GLY A 307 11.57 13.24 -17.64
C GLY A 307 12.42 14.46 -17.31
N GLY A 308 12.61 14.80 -16.03
CA GLY A 308 13.61 15.79 -15.61
C GLY A 308 15.00 15.15 -15.61
N ALA A 309 15.79 15.40 -16.65
CA ALA A 309 17.23 15.28 -16.53
C ALA A 309 17.71 16.33 -15.51
N ALA A 310 18.68 15.93 -14.68
CA ALA A 310 19.42 16.83 -13.80
C ALA A 310 20.02 18.03 -14.56
#